data_AF-A0A9D8Q326-F1
#
_entry.id   AF-A0A9D8Q326-F1
#
_cell.length_a   1.000
_cell.length_b   1.000
_cell.length_c   1.000
_cell.angle_alpha   90.00
_cell.angle_beta   90.00
_cell.angle_gamma   90.00
#
_symmetry.space_group_name_H-M   'P 1'
#
loop_
_entity.id
_entity.type
_entity.pdbx_description
1 polymer ?
#
loop_
_entity_poly.entity_id
_entity_poly.type
_entity_poly.pdbx_seq_one_letter_code
_entity_poly.pdbx_strand_id
1 'polypeptide(L)' 'GILRRSVPAWLDSAEFRALVAGYDEAGPRHGGGGALYVRIRRRR' A
#
# COMPACT_ATOMS: atom_id res chain seq x y z
N GLY A 1 11.94 -3.66 -7.53
CA GLY A 1 12.69 -4.41 -6.51
C GLY A 1 11.79 -5.35 -5.74
N ILE A 2 12.35 -6.07 -4.77
CA ILE A 2 11.61 -7.06 -3.96
C ILE A 2 10.42 -6.40 -3.26
N LEU A 3 10.65 -5.28 -2.54
CA LEU A 3 9.58 -4.57 -1.82
C LEU A 3 8.44 -4.10 -2.72
N ARG A 4 8.74 -3.55 -3.91
CA ARG A 4 7.71 -3.12 -4.88
C ARG A 4 6.72 -4.25 -5.24
N ARG A 5 7.18 -5.51 -5.23
CA ARG A 5 6.34 -6.68 -5.54
C ARG A 5 5.70 -7.30 -4.30
N SER A 6 6.42 -7.35 -3.19
CA SER A 6 5.96 -8.00 -1.97
C SER A 6 4.98 -7.16 -1.17
N VAL A 7 5.17 -5.83 -1.10
CA VAL A 7 4.34 -4.94 -0.28
C VAL A 7 2.86 -4.98 -0.68
N PRO A 8 2.48 -4.88 -1.97
CA PRO A 8 1.09 -5.06 -2.40
C PRO A 8 0.46 -6.36 -1.87
N ALA A 9 1.16 -7.48 -2.01
CA ALA A 9 0.68 -8.77 -1.53
C ALA A 9 0.52 -8.83 0.00
N TRP A 10 1.39 -8.15 0.76
CA TRP A 10 1.23 -8.04 2.21
C TRP A 10 0.00 -7.20 2.58
N LEU A 11 -0.23 -6.06 1.91
CA LEU A 11 -1.40 -5.20 2.17
C LEU A 11 -2.73 -5.93 1.90
N ASP A 12 -2.73 -6.87 0.96
CA ASP A 12 -3.88 -7.73 0.65
C ASP A 12 -4.02 -8.96 1.56
N SER A 13 -3.01 -9.27 2.36
CA SER A 13 -3.05 -10.41 3.30
C SER A 13 -4.10 -10.21 4.41
N ALA A 14 -4.54 -11.31 5.01
CA ALA A 14 -5.56 -11.28 6.07
C ALA A 14 -5.20 -10.37 7.26
N GLU A 15 -3.91 -10.28 7.59
CA GLU A 15 -3.37 -9.44 8.68
C GLU A 15 -3.64 -7.94 8.43
N PHE A 16 -3.41 -7.48 7.19
CA PHE A 16 -3.48 -6.06 6.86
C PHE A 16 -4.78 -5.65 6.15
N ARG A 17 -5.47 -6.58 5.48
CA ARG A 17 -6.68 -6.28 4.70
C ARG A 17 -7.80 -5.70 5.52
N ALA A 18 -7.81 -5.88 6.85
CA ALA A 18 -8.79 -5.25 7.75
C ALA A 18 -8.45 -3.77 8.02
N LEU A 19 -7.18 -3.40 7.97
CA LEU A 19 -6.67 -2.05 8.23
C LEU A 19 -6.62 -1.20 6.95
N VAL A 20 -6.36 -1.81 5.80
CA VAL A 20 -6.09 -1.10 4.54
C VAL A 20 -7.33 -1.06 3.64
N ALA A 21 -7.81 0.14 3.33
CA ALA A 21 -8.91 0.37 2.39
C ALA A 21 -8.48 0.24 0.92
N GLY A 22 -7.21 0.52 0.61
CA GLY A 22 -6.61 0.38 -0.72
C GLY A 22 -5.25 1.07 -0.82
N TYR A 23 -4.55 0.87 -1.93
CA TYR A 23 -3.26 1.48 -2.21
C TYR A 23 -3.08 1.76 -3.71
N ASP A 24 -2.23 2.74 -4.03
CA ASP A 24 -1.90 3.12 -5.42
C ASP A 24 -0.44 3.61 -5.52
N GLU A 25 0.14 3.57 -6.72
CA GLU A 25 1.49 4.09 -6.97
C GLU A 25 1.58 5.59 -6.67
N ALA A 26 2.66 6.00 -6.00
CA ALA A 26 2.88 7.40 -5.71
C ALA A 26 3.21 8.19 -6.98
N GLY A 27 2.91 9.49 -6.97
CA GLY A 27 3.33 10.38 -8.06
C GLY A 27 4.86 10.55 -8.09
N PRO A 28 5.44 11.00 -9.23
CA PRO A 28 6.91 11.12 -9.38
C PRO A 28 7.59 11.94 -8.27
N ARG A 29 6.95 13.03 -7.81
CA ARG A 29 7.50 13.90 -6.75
C ARG A 29 7.48 13.26 -5.36
N HIS A 30 6.72 12.18 -5.16
CA HIS A 30 6.61 11.46 -3.89
C HIS A 30 7.26 10.07 -3.96
N GLY A 31 8.09 9.82 -4.98
CA GLY A 31 8.86 8.58 -5.12
C GLY A 31 8.45 7.67 -6.28
N GLY A 32 7.40 8.02 -7.04
CA GLY A 32 6.97 7.25 -8.21
C GLY A 32 6.73 5.77 -7.89
N GLY A 33 7.16 4.89 -8.80
CA GLY A 33 7.08 3.43 -8.62
C GLY A 33 7.92 2.83 -7.50
N GLY A 34 8.65 3.65 -6.74
CA GLY A 34 9.31 3.26 -5.50
C GLY A 34 8.45 3.45 -4.24
N ALA A 35 7.30 4.12 -4.34
CA ALA A 35 6.45 4.45 -3.19
C ALA A 35 4.96 4.19 -3.49
N LEU A 36 4.17 4.04 -2.43
CA LEU A 36 2.73 3.80 -2.49
C LEU A 36 1.99 4.79 -1.59
N TYR A 37 0.87 5.31 -2.08
CA TYR A 37 -0.15 5.86 -1.18
C TYR A 37 -0.97 4.71 -0.60
N VAL A 38 -1.19 4.72 0.71
CA VAL A 38 -2.00 3.72 1.40
C VAL A 38 -3.16 4.44 2.09
N ARG A 39 -4.38 4.01 1.78
CA ARG A 39 -5.61 4.50 2.40
C ARG A 39 -5.96 3.56 3.56
N ILE A 40 -6.00 4.10 4.77
CA ILE A 40 -6.28 3.34 6.00
C ILE A 40 -7.77 3.45 6.36
N ARG A 41 -8.39 2.33 6.76
CA ARG A 41 -9.75 2.34 7.28
C ARG A 41 -9.78 3.05 8.62
N ARG A 42 -10.71 3.99 8.76
CA ARG A 42 -10.96 4.67 10.03
C ARG A 42 -11.65 3.69 10.98
N ARG A 43 -11.05 3.44 12.15
CA ARG A 43 -11.73 2.72 13.23
C ARG A 43 -12.84 3.63 13.76
N ARG A 44 -14.06 3.12 13.81
CA ARG A 44 -15.21 3.81 14.42
C ARG A 44 -15.07 3.82 15.92
#